data_AF-A0A483LAS2-F1
#
_entry.id   AF-A0A483LAS2-F1
#
_cell.length_a   1.000
_cell.length_b   1.000
_cell.length_c   1.000
_cell.angle_alpha   90.00
_cell.angle_beta   90.00
_cell.angle_gamma   90.00
#
_symmetry.space_group_name_H-M   'P 1'
#
loop_
_entity.id
_entity.type
_entity.pdbx_description
1 polymer ?
#
loop_
_entity_poly.entity_id
_entity_poly.type
_entity_poly.pdbx_seq_one_letter_code
_entity_poly.pdbx_strand_id
1 'polypeptide(L)'
;MAVYKLSTRIRSNVPTDSLLYDLCIYRMDSSRNKYCLIDVKQQPFSGTYETQTHMTGNVDESLSTIYIMEMNLYRKTMLHTVCVTPVPFTKMYTLEAFASGNAWSSVKRENPCYFETKGTMKPASEGGETKEIRITIPERPFIAREYPIGSPQDPFKKKKIESEIQDRFYNLSYPSQSGASVCGPAAFFYCLQQDRPDVYAQAARELWRYGKTKIGALTISPGEGCRHPTGMFFTSDGQPRILGLDWITLAGLRDSENAALSFDALDSPVAGITMWPTLAEWFEKAGYEMVFSNVGITQAGVQGIRDLNRYVAQGFKVVTLINDGLLEGSTNNTTLPTHWVVWDSSVTQDDNGYVNLKLFSWGRSTYWIKKGKDVRFFLNRFFGGMVFKPLK
;
A
#
# COMPACT_ATOMS: atom_id res chain seq x y z
N MET A 1 6.76 -1.87 27.52
CA MET A 1 6.49 -0.42 27.54
C MET A 1 7.79 0.37 27.55
N ALA A 2 8.04 1.14 26.49
CA ALA A 2 9.14 2.09 26.40
C ALA A 2 8.62 3.48 25.98
N VAL A 3 9.31 4.52 26.40
CA VAL A 3 9.06 5.89 25.95
C VAL A 3 10.09 6.25 24.89
N TYR A 4 9.62 6.71 23.74
CA TYR A 4 10.48 7.11 22.62
C TYR A 4 10.50 8.61 22.45
N LYS A 5 11.61 9.10 21.93
CA LYS A 5 11.84 10.50 21.57
C LYS A 5 11.70 10.62 20.06
N LEU A 6 10.65 11.26 19.58
CA LEU A 6 10.34 11.32 18.15
C LEU A 6 10.64 12.73 17.60
N SER A 7 11.26 12.78 16.42
CA SER A 7 11.44 14.01 15.65
C SER A 7 11.35 13.76 14.14
N THR A 8 11.17 14.83 13.38
CA THR A 8 11.24 14.84 11.91
C THR A 8 11.83 16.16 11.42
N ARG A 9 12.05 16.29 10.12
CA ARG A 9 12.70 17.44 9.49
C ARG A 9 11.89 17.98 8.32
N ILE A 10 11.94 19.29 8.16
CA ILE A 10 11.36 19.98 7.01
C ILE A 10 12.45 20.54 6.10
N ARG A 11 12.05 21.10 4.95
CA ARG A 11 12.93 21.95 4.16
C ARG A 11 12.32 23.33 3.96
N SER A 12 13.10 24.36 4.28
CA SER A 12 12.70 25.75 4.09
C SER A 12 13.92 26.66 3.93
N ASN A 13 13.70 27.86 3.39
CA ASN A 13 14.63 28.98 3.42
C ASN A 13 14.15 30.12 4.33
N VAL A 14 13.01 29.94 5.02
CA VAL A 14 12.43 30.90 5.95
C VAL A 14 13.03 30.66 7.33
N PRO A 15 13.44 31.70 8.08
CA PRO A 15 13.99 31.53 9.42
C PRO A 15 13.10 30.64 10.33
N THR A 16 13.71 29.76 11.13
CA THR A 16 12.99 28.76 11.94
C THR A 16 12.15 29.37 13.06
N ASP A 17 12.57 30.52 13.60
CA ASP A 17 11.84 31.34 14.59
C ASP A 17 10.55 31.96 14.01
N SER A 18 10.49 32.01 12.68
CA SER A 18 9.40 32.51 11.87
C SER A 18 8.43 31.40 11.41
N LEU A 19 8.69 30.15 11.78
CA LEU A 19 7.88 28.98 11.41
C LEU A 19 7.36 28.23 12.65
N LEU A 20 6.15 27.73 12.55
CA LEU A 20 5.55 26.81 13.52
C LEU A 20 5.03 25.58 12.79
N TYR A 21 4.78 24.49 13.53
CA TYR A 21 4.19 23.29 12.98
C TYR A 21 3.12 22.68 13.88
N ASP A 22 2.15 22.04 13.25
CA ASP A 22 1.39 20.97 13.88
C ASP A 22 2.01 19.65 13.47
N LEU A 23 2.16 18.71 14.41
CA LEU A 23 2.65 17.37 14.13
C LEU A 23 1.73 16.35 14.80
N CYS A 24 1.18 15.46 13.98
CA CYS A 24 0.46 14.29 14.44
C CYS A 24 1.16 13.03 13.93
N ILE A 25 1.53 12.12 14.82
CA ILE A 25 2.08 10.80 14.48
C ILE A 25 1.12 9.76 15.03
N TYR A 26 0.55 8.94 14.16
CA TYR A 26 -0.52 8.02 14.54
C TYR A 26 -0.49 6.75 13.70
N ARG A 27 -1.20 5.73 14.17
CA ARG A 27 -1.58 4.56 13.37
C ARG A 27 -3.09 4.37 13.43
N MET A 28 -3.66 3.70 12.45
CA MET A 28 -5.05 3.25 12.51
C MET A 28 -5.14 1.74 12.54
N ASP A 29 -6.11 1.20 13.27
CA ASP A 29 -6.43 -0.23 13.21
C ASP A 29 -7.35 -0.56 12.01
N SER A 30 -7.71 -1.84 11.89
CA SER A 30 -8.64 -2.36 10.88
C SER A 30 -10.04 -1.72 10.94
N SER A 31 -10.42 -1.17 12.10
CA SER A 31 -11.68 -0.44 12.31
C SER A 31 -11.55 1.05 12.00
N ARG A 32 -10.36 1.52 11.59
CA ARG A 32 -10.00 2.92 11.36
C ARG A 32 -9.99 3.77 12.64
N ASN A 33 -9.87 3.14 13.81
CA ASN A 33 -9.65 3.89 15.05
C ASN A 33 -8.25 4.48 15.03
N LYS A 34 -8.13 5.80 15.26
CA LYS A 34 -6.85 6.53 15.25
C LYS A 34 -6.18 6.45 16.62
N TYR A 35 -4.96 5.95 16.68
CA TYR A 35 -4.11 5.90 17.87
C TYR A 35 -2.93 6.85 17.70
N CYS A 36 -3.01 8.03 18.31
CA CYS A 36 -1.97 9.04 18.23
C CYS A 36 -0.85 8.76 19.26
N LEU A 37 0.40 8.75 18.79
CA LEU A 37 1.57 8.82 19.67
C LEU A 37 1.87 10.26 20.07
N ILE A 38 1.81 11.15 19.09
CA ILE A 38 2.08 12.58 19.23
C ILE A 38 0.93 13.33 18.55
N ASP A 39 0.41 14.36 19.20
CA ASP A 39 -0.45 15.35 18.58
C ASP A 39 -0.17 16.71 19.24
N VAL A 40 0.68 17.50 18.59
CA VAL A 40 1.11 18.81 19.07
C VAL A 40 0.75 19.88 18.06
N LYS A 41 0.39 21.06 18.56
CA LYS A 41 -0.06 22.19 17.73
C LYS A 41 0.88 23.37 17.87
N GLN A 42 1.09 24.08 16.76
CA GLN A 42 1.84 25.33 16.64
C GLN A 42 3.17 25.37 17.41
N GLN A 43 3.92 24.27 17.35
CA GLN A 43 5.22 24.16 18.01
C GLN A 43 6.31 24.89 17.20
N PRO A 44 7.28 25.55 17.85
CA PRO A 44 8.41 26.14 17.14
C PRO A 44 9.46 25.08 16.77
N PHE A 45 10.23 25.36 15.72
CA PHE A 45 11.34 24.52 15.28
C PHE A 45 12.59 24.71 16.15
N SER A 46 13.41 23.67 16.24
CA SER A 46 14.82 23.84 16.62
C SER A 46 15.57 24.51 15.46
N GLY A 47 16.66 25.25 15.71
CA GLY A 47 17.35 26.08 14.70
C GLY A 47 17.87 25.36 13.44
N THR A 48 17.67 24.05 13.32
CA THR A 48 18.12 23.18 12.22
C THR A 48 16.98 22.68 11.33
N TYR A 49 15.79 23.28 11.37
CA TYR A 49 14.55 22.82 10.68
C TYR A 49 14.09 21.41 11.11
N GLU A 50 14.65 20.90 12.20
CA GLU A 50 14.17 19.72 12.89
C GLU A 50 13.08 20.14 13.88
N THR A 51 12.01 19.35 13.96
CA THR A 51 11.01 19.53 15.00
C THR A 51 11.66 19.41 16.38
N GLN A 52 10.99 19.91 17.40
CA GLN A 52 11.37 19.53 18.76
C GLN A 52 11.24 18.02 18.91
N THR A 53 11.99 17.48 19.86
CA THR A 53 11.83 16.10 20.29
C THR A 53 10.57 15.98 21.13
N HIS A 54 9.63 15.14 20.68
CA HIS A 54 8.40 14.85 21.42
C HIS A 54 8.49 13.47 22.04
N MET A 55 8.20 13.38 23.34
CA MET A 55 8.19 12.08 24.03
C MET A 55 6.82 11.41 23.84
N THR A 56 6.83 10.12 23.53
CA THR A 56 5.61 9.32 23.48
C THR A 56 5.10 9.05 24.90
N GLY A 57 3.86 8.57 25.02
CA GLY A 57 3.48 7.75 26.17
C GLY A 57 4.23 6.41 26.19
N ASN A 58 3.79 5.49 27.05
CA ASN A 58 4.27 4.11 27.02
C ASN A 58 3.82 3.42 25.73
N VAL A 59 4.79 2.95 24.95
CA VAL A 59 4.55 2.21 23.69
C VAL A 59 4.96 0.75 23.91
N ASP A 60 4.10 -0.17 23.50
CA ASP A 60 4.34 -1.62 23.54
C ASP A 60 4.58 -2.21 22.14
N GLU A 61 4.32 -1.42 21.11
CA GLU A 61 4.56 -1.77 19.73
C GLU A 61 6.05 -1.92 19.41
N SER A 62 6.34 -2.76 18.41
CA SER A 62 7.69 -2.97 17.89
C SER A 62 8.23 -1.70 17.24
N LEU A 63 9.56 -1.56 17.24
CA LEU A 63 10.26 -0.53 16.47
C LEU A 63 9.95 -0.58 14.96
N SER A 64 9.57 -1.76 14.44
CA SER A 64 9.14 -1.94 13.05
C SER A 64 7.72 -1.45 12.75
N THR A 65 6.92 -1.09 13.76
CA THR A 65 5.53 -0.65 13.57
C THR A 65 5.47 0.63 12.75
N ILE A 66 4.58 0.65 11.75
CA ILE A 66 4.42 1.76 10.80
C ILE A 66 3.43 2.78 11.36
N TYR A 67 3.82 4.05 11.35
CA TYR A 67 3.01 5.20 11.72
C TYR A 67 2.89 6.18 10.55
N ILE A 68 1.74 6.84 10.45
CA ILE A 68 1.47 7.96 9.57
C ILE A 68 1.86 9.25 10.30
N MET A 69 2.71 10.03 9.65
CA MET A 69 3.00 11.42 9.97
C MET A 69 2.00 12.32 9.23
N GLU A 70 1.36 13.22 9.95
CA GLU A 70 0.61 14.37 9.43
C GLU A 70 1.27 15.65 9.94
N MET A 71 1.57 16.58 9.03
CA MET A 71 2.22 17.83 9.39
C MET A 71 1.60 19.02 8.67
N ASN A 72 1.26 20.06 9.44
CA ASN A 72 0.95 21.39 8.90
C ASN A 72 2.09 22.36 9.25
N LEU A 73 2.39 23.28 8.34
CA LEU A 73 3.33 24.37 8.55
C LEU A 73 2.58 25.69 8.66
N TYR A 74 3.07 26.55 9.54
CA TYR A 74 2.56 27.88 9.75
C TYR A 74 3.68 28.90 9.63
N ARG A 75 3.37 30.00 8.96
CA ARG A 75 4.23 31.17 8.90
C ARG A 75 3.81 32.17 9.96
N LYS A 76 4.70 32.47 10.92
CA LYS A 76 4.49 33.45 11.97
C LYS A 76 5.10 34.79 11.58
N THR A 77 4.28 35.79 11.31
CA THR A 77 4.70 37.18 11.11
C THR A 77 4.52 37.98 12.41
N MET A 78 4.92 39.26 12.43
CA MET A 78 4.70 40.16 13.58
C MET A 78 3.22 40.29 13.97
N LEU A 79 2.30 40.18 13.00
CA LEU A 79 0.88 40.47 13.19
C LEU A 79 0.01 39.20 13.18
N HIS A 80 0.38 38.19 12.38
CA HIS A 80 -0.46 37.03 12.12
C HIS A 80 0.34 35.74 12.00
N THR A 81 -0.30 34.63 12.37
CA THR A 81 0.13 33.27 12.07
C THR A 81 -0.77 32.70 10.99
N VAL A 82 -0.20 32.28 9.86
CA VAL A 82 -0.95 31.78 8.70
C VAL A 82 -0.55 30.34 8.41
N CYS A 83 -1.53 29.45 8.23
CA CYS A 83 -1.27 28.09 7.75
C CYS A 83 -0.85 28.14 6.28
N VAL A 84 0.34 27.63 5.98
CA VAL A 84 0.92 27.65 4.61
C VAL A 84 0.82 26.29 3.92
N THR A 85 0.29 25.29 4.60
CA THR A 85 -0.06 23.97 4.06
C THR A 85 -1.57 23.74 4.22
N PRO A 86 -2.40 24.17 3.26
CA PRO A 86 -3.85 24.08 3.39
C PRO A 86 -4.36 22.63 3.48
N VAL A 87 -3.58 21.67 3.00
CA VAL A 87 -3.78 20.24 3.21
C VAL A 87 -2.56 19.71 3.97
N PRO A 88 -2.76 18.93 5.05
CA PRO A 88 -1.65 18.33 5.78
C PRO A 88 -0.74 17.51 4.86
N PHE A 89 0.57 17.66 5.05
CA PHE A 89 1.53 16.76 4.44
C PHE A 89 1.47 15.41 5.16
N THR A 90 1.31 14.33 4.39
CA THR A 90 1.27 12.97 4.94
C THR A 90 2.43 12.12 4.44
N LYS A 91 3.01 11.33 5.34
CA LYS A 91 4.04 10.34 5.02
C LYS A 91 4.10 9.23 6.06
N MET A 92 4.45 8.01 5.66
CA MET A 92 4.62 6.92 6.63
C MET A 92 6.09 6.62 6.91
N TYR A 93 6.38 6.28 8.16
CA TYR A 93 7.68 5.84 8.65
C TYR A 93 7.49 4.80 9.76
N THR A 94 8.52 4.00 10.04
CA THR A 94 8.51 3.12 11.21
C THR A 94 8.75 3.91 12.49
N LEU A 95 8.35 3.37 13.64
CA LEU A 95 8.68 3.93 14.94
C LEU A 95 10.19 4.12 15.12
N GLU A 96 10.99 3.14 14.67
CA GLU A 96 12.44 3.22 14.63
C GLU A 96 12.92 4.47 13.88
N ALA A 97 12.39 4.72 12.68
CA ALA A 97 12.82 5.85 11.87
C ALA A 97 12.54 7.20 12.56
N PHE A 98 11.43 7.33 13.28
CA PHE A 98 11.19 8.52 14.11
C PHE A 98 12.14 8.61 15.30
N ALA A 99 12.32 7.50 16.02
CA ALA A 99 13.15 7.44 17.22
C ALA A 99 14.65 7.67 16.92
N SER A 100 15.10 7.32 15.71
CA SER A 100 16.48 7.47 15.26
C SER A 100 16.73 8.76 14.47
N GLY A 101 15.74 9.65 14.33
CA GLY A 101 15.85 10.88 13.54
C GLY A 101 15.96 10.67 12.02
N ASN A 102 15.58 9.48 11.53
CA ASN A 102 15.62 9.10 10.10
C ASN A 102 14.26 9.24 9.40
N ALA A 103 13.24 9.80 10.07
CA ALA A 103 11.92 10.06 9.49
C ALA A 103 11.90 11.30 8.57
N TRP A 104 12.76 11.31 7.55
CA TRP A 104 12.85 12.34 6.51
C TRP A 104 13.46 11.78 5.21
N SER A 105 13.47 12.55 4.12
CA SER A 105 14.05 12.13 2.84
C SER A 105 15.08 13.12 2.28
N SER A 106 16.13 12.59 1.65
CA SER A 106 17.08 13.39 0.88
C SER A 106 16.44 14.03 -0.37
N VAL A 107 15.29 13.52 -0.83
CA VAL A 107 14.54 14.05 -1.97
C VAL A 107 13.57 15.13 -1.50
N LYS A 108 13.78 16.38 -1.95
CA LYS A 108 13.02 17.56 -1.51
C LYS A 108 11.49 17.35 -1.50
N ARG A 109 10.91 16.84 -2.59
CA ARG A 109 9.45 16.67 -2.77
C ARG A 109 8.78 15.66 -1.83
N GLU A 110 9.59 14.84 -1.16
CA GLU A 110 9.14 13.80 -0.23
C GLU A 110 9.18 14.28 1.23
N ASN A 111 9.36 15.58 1.46
CA ASN A 111 9.34 16.23 2.77
C ASN A 111 8.30 17.36 2.78
N PRO A 112 7.76 17.71 3.96
CA PRO A 112 7.04 18.97 4.14
C PRO A 112 7.99 20.14 3.86
N CYS A 113 7.53 21.08 3.05
CA CYS A 113 8.35 22.14 2.49
C CYS A 113 7.60 23.48 2.49
N TYR A 114 8.30 24.56 2.82
CA TYR A 114 7.79 25.91 2.64
C TYR A 114 8.94 26.85 2.25
N PHE A 115 8.78 27.65 1.21
CA PHE A 115 9.83 28.57 0.75
C PHE A 115 9.23 29.93 0.43
N GLU A 116 9.95 30.99 0.81
CA GLU A 116 9.60 32.37 0.48
C GLU A 116 10.67 32.98 -0.44
N THR A 117 10.25 33.84 -1.36
CA THR A 117 11.17 34.72 -2.09
C THR A 117 11.13 36.12 -1.48
N LYS A 118 12.29 36.79 -1.40
CA LYS A 118 12.41 38.16 -0.89
C LYS A 118 12.11 39.24 -1.94
N GLY A 119 11.83 38.84 -3.18
CA GLY A 119 11.54 39.76 -4.27
C GLY A 119 10.12 40.31 -4.20
N THR A 120 9.97 41.61 -4.45
CA THR A 120 8.65 42.23 -4.68
C THR A 120 8.29 42.06 -6.15
N MET A 121 7.12 41.47 -6.43
CA MET A 121 6.62 41.44 -7.81
C MET A 121 6.21 42.84 -8.22
N LYS A 122 6.64 43.29 -9.40
CA LYS A 122 6.16 44.53 -10.04
C LYS A 122 5.51 44.19 -11.39
N PRO A 123 4.50 44.95 -11.84
CA PRO A 123 3.98 44.83 -13.19
C PRO A 123 5.10 44.94 -14.23
N ALA A 124 5.03 44.12 -15.28
CA ALA A 124 6.03 44.15 -16.36
C ALA A 124 6.17 45.54 -17.03
N SER A 125 5.10 46.34 -17.01
CA SER A 125 5.07 47.72 -17.53
C SER A 125 5.94 48.71 -16.77
N GLU A 126 6.31 48.42 -15.51
CA GLU A 126 7.12 49.33 -14.67
C GLU A 126 8.63 49.19 -14.90
N GLY A 127 9.06 48.27 -15.78
CA GLY A 127 10.47 48.00 -16.05
C GLY A 127 11.24 47.39 -14.86
N GLY A 128 12.51 47.07 -15.07
CA GLY A 128 13.40 46.47 -14.06
C GLY A 128 13.96 45.11 -14.45
N GLU A 129 14.67 44.47 -13.51
CA GLU A 129 15.24 43.13 -13.70
C GLU A 129 14.11 42.08 -13.68
N THR A 130 13.80 41.47 -14.82
CA THR A 130 12.87 40.34 -14.92
C THR A 130 13.55 39.06 -14.45
N LYS A 131 13.11 38.52 -13.31
CA LYS A 131 13.52 37.19 -12.84
C LYS A 131 12.51 36.16 -13.28
N GLU A 132 12.91 35.27 -14.18
CA GLU A 132 12.08 34.15 -14.60
C GLU A 132 12.07 33.07 -13.51
N ILE A 133 10.91 32.88 -12.86
CA ILE A 133 10.72 31.80 -11.90
C ILE A 133 10.03 30.65 -12.64
N ARG A 134 10.80 29.60 -12.94
CA ARG A 134 10.23 28.36 -13.49
C ARG A 134 9.72 27.48 -12.35
N ILE A 135 8.42 27.51 -12.10
CA ILE A 135 7.77 26.53 -11.22
C ILE A 135 7.57 25.25 -12.02
N THR A 136 8.51 24.31 -11.91
CA THR A 136 8.35 22.99 -12.51
C THR A 136 7.53 22.10 -11.59
N ILE A 137 6.29 21.80 -11.97
CA ILE A 137 5.57 20.65 -11.41
C ILE A 137 6.09 19.45 -12.18
N PRO A 138 6.86 18.53 -11.56
CA PRO A 138 7.32 17.34 -12.26
C PRO A 138 6.11 16.56 -12.73
N GLU A 139 6.23 15.98 -13.92
CA GLU A 139 5.21 15.08 -14.42
C GLU A 139 4.98 13.95 -13.41
N ARG A 140 3.72 13.52 -13.27
CA ARG A 140 3.43 12.41 -12.36
C ARG A 140 4.11 11.14 -12.88
N PRO A 141 4.56 10.25 -11.99
CA PRO A 141 5.29 9.05 -12.37
C PRO A 141 4.54 8.09 -13.31
N PHE A 142 3.21 7.97 -13.18
CA PHE A 142 2.42 6.98 -13.92
C PHE A 142 1.63 7.60 -15.08
N ILE A 143 1.90 7.17 -16.30
CA ILE A 143 1.27 7.71 -17.52
C ILE A 143 1.07 6.59 -18.54
N ALA A 144 -0.18 6.25 -18.85
CA ALA A 144 -0.45 5.30 -19.92
C ALA A 144 -0.18 5.99 -21.28
N ARG A 145 0.60 5.36 -22.16
CA ARG A 145 1.06 6.02 -23.39
C ARG A 145 -0.08 6.38 -24.34
N GLU A 146 -1.08 5.52 -24.42
CA GLU A 146 -2.29 5.70 -25.23
C GLU A 146 -3.33 6.62 -24.58
N TYR A 147 -3.18 6.88 -23.28
CA TYR A 147 -4.09 7.72 -22.49
C TYR A 147 -3.29 8.74 -21.66
N PRO A 148 -2.58 9.68 -22.32
CA PRO A 148 -1.68 10.61 -21.66
C PRO A 148 -2.42 11.62 -20.77
N ILE A 149 -1.64 12.40 -20.01
CA ILE A 149 -2.19 13.46 -19.15
C ILE A 149 -3.08 14.41 -19.95
N GLY A 150 -4.28 14.65 -19.44
CA GLY A 150 -5.30 15.47 -20.10
C GLY A 150 -6.29 14.67 -20.95
N SER A 151 -6.00 13.39 -21.27
CA SER A 151 -6.96 12.50 -21.92
C SER A 151 -8.22 12.33 -21.05
N PRO A 152 -9.44 12.35 -21.64
CA PRO A 152 -10.67 12.02 -20.91
C PRO A 152 -10.63 10.64 -20.26
N GLN A 153 -9.89 9.70 -20.86
CA GLN A 153 -9.73 8.32 -20.42
C GLN A 153 -8.41 8.08 -19.68
N ASP A 154 -7.76 9.12 -19.14
CA ASP A 154 -6.56 8.96 -18.32
C ASP A 154 -6.83 8.05 -17.10
N PRO A 155 -6.25 6.83 -17.03
CA PRO A 155 -6.50 5.89 -15.93
C PRO A 155 -5.88 6.36 -14.60
N PHE A 156 -4.86 7.21 -14.64
CA PHE A 156 -4.11 7.67 -13.48
C PHE A 156 -4.50 9.08 -13.03
N LYS A 157 -5.63 9.62 -13.53
CA LYS A 157 -6.12 10.96 -13.20
C LYS A 157 -6.26 11.12 -11.68
N LYS A 158 -5.69 12.20 -11.13
CA LYS A 158 -5.59 12.44 -9.67
C LYS A 158 -6.90 12.18 -8.92
N LYS A 159 -7.99 12.86 -9.34
CA LYS A 159 -9.32 12.74 -8.69
C LYS A 159 -9.87 11.31 -8.72
N LYS A 160 -9.58 10.55 -9.78
CA LYS A 160 -9.98 9.15 -9.92
C LYS A 160 -9.22 8.29 -8.92
N ILE A 161 -7.88 8.42 -8.89
CA ILE A 161 -7.03 7.69 -7.94
C ILE A 161 -7.38 8.03 -6.49
N GLU A 162 -7.61 9.30 -6.16
CA GLU A 162 -8.02 9.71 -4.81
C GLU A 162 -9.37 9.09 -4.40
N SER A 163 -10.34 9.03 -5.32
CA SER A 163 -11.62 8.36 -5.09
C SER A 163 -11.45 6.85 -4.88
N GLU A 164 -10.67 6.19 -5.74
CA GLU A 164 -10.41 4.75 -5.62
C GLU A 164 -9.68 4.41 -4.30
N ILE A 165 -8.73 5.26 -3.86
CA ILE A 165 -8.06 5.11 -2.56
C ILE A 165 -9.05 5.25 -1.41
N GLN A 166 -9.98 6.21 -1.50
CA GLN A 166 -11.04 6.39 -0.51
C GLN A 166 -11.93 5.14 -0.42
N ASP A 167 -12.36 4.59 -1.56
CA ASP A 167 -13.18 3.38 -1.58
C ASP A 167 -12.46 2.19 -0.93
N ARG A 168 -11.14 2.04 -1.17
CA ARG A 168 -10.31 1.01 -0.51
C ARG A 168 -10.19 1.26 0.99
N PHE A 169 -9.97 2.50 1.42
CA PHE A 169 -9.84 2.86 2.83
C PHE A 169 -11.11 2.52 3.64
N TYR A 170 -12.29 2.72 3.05
CA TYR A 170 -13.58 2.37 3.66
C TYR A 170 -14.06 0.95 3.34
N ASN A 171 -13.23 0.09 2.74
CA ASN A 171 -13.61 -1.28 2.33
C ASN A 171 -14.86 -1.35 1.44
N LEU A 172 -15.14 -0.29 0.67
CA LEU A 172 -16.20 -0.29 -0.35
C LEU A 172 -15.79 -1.08 -1.60
N SER A 173 -14.50 -1.34 -1.75
CA SER A 173 -13.90 -2.11 -2.83
C SER A 173 -12.58 -2.74 -2.35
N TYR A 174 -12.07 -3.69 -3.12
CA TYR A 174 -10.84 -4.43 -2.82
C TYR A 174 -9.89 -4.44 -4.02
N PRO A 175 -8.59 -4.73 -3.82
CA PRO A 175 -7.62 -4.75 -4.91
C PRO A 175 -8.05 -5.77 -5.96
N SER A 176 -8.15 -5.34 -7.22
CA SER A 176 -8.62 -6.20 -8.31
C SER A 176 -7.50 -6.42 -9.32
N GLN A 177 -7.07 -7.67 -9.44
CA GLN A 177 -6.13 -8.07 -10.48
C GLN A 177 -6.77 -8.14 -11.87
N SER A 178 -8.11 -8.10 -11.98
CA SER A 178 -8.85 -8.36 -13.21
C SER A 178 -8.29 -9.61 -13.93
N GLY A 179 -7.88 -9.50 -15.20
CA GLY A 179 -7.22 -10.58 -15.95
C GLY A 179 -5.69 -10.61 -15.86
N ALA A 180 -5.07 -9.79 -15.01
CA ALA A 180 -3.61 -9.77 -14.85
C ALA A 180 -3.12 -10.83 -13.86
N SER A 181 -1.93 -11.40 -14.14
CA SER A 181 -1.25 -12.41 -13.31
C SER A 181 -0.61 -11.81 -12.05
N VAL A 182 -1.41 -11.09 -11.25
CA VAL A 182 -0.98 -10.38 -10.03
C VAL A 182 -1.77 -10.80 -8.79
N CYS A 183 -2.17 -12.07 -8.70
CA CYS A 183 -2.88 -12.61 -7.53
C CYS A 183 -2.08 -12.54 -6.22
N GLY A 184 -0.75 -12.75 -6.28
CA GLY A 184 0.13 -12.59 -5.13
C GLY A 184 0.11 -11.16 -4.58
N PRO A 185 0.40 -10.13 -5.40
CA PRO A 185 0.24 -8.73 -4.99
C PRO A 185 -1.17 -8.40 -4.49
N ALA A 186 -2.22 -8.92 -5.14
CA ALA A 186 -3.59 -8.69 -4.72
C ALA A 186 -3.87 -9.27 -3.32
N ALA A 187 -3.39 -10.47 -3.02
CA ALA A 187 -3.51 -11.10 -1.71
C ALA A 187 -2.77 -10.29 -0.63
N PHE A 188 -1.55 -9.83 -0.93
CA PHE A 188 -0.77 -8.96 -0.03
C PHE A 188 -1.51 -7.64 0.28
N PHE A 189 -1.90 -6.91 -0.76
CA PHE A 189 -2.58 -5.62 -0.59
C PHE A 189 -3.98 -5.75 0.00
N TYR A 190 -4.67 -6.86 -0.23
CA TYR A 190 -5.93 -7.16 0.43
C TYR A 190 -5.73 -7.30 1.94
N CYS A 191 -4.75 -8.11 2.38
CA CYS A 191 -4.43 -8.25 3.80
C CYS A 191 -4.02 -6.91 4.41
N LEU A 192 -3.16 -6.14 3.73
CA LEU A 192 -2.73 -4.81 4.16
C LEU A 192 -3.90 -3.84 4.30
N GLN A 193 -4.81 -3.80 3.33
CA GLN A 193 -6.01 -2.97 3.41
C GLN A 193 -6.90 -3.37 4.59
N GLN A 194 -7.06 -4.67 4.86
CA GLN A 194 -7.90 -5.14 5.96
C GLN A 194 -7.32 -4.80 7.34
N ASP A 195 -6.01 -4.89 7.51
CA ASP A 195 -5.37 -4.66 8.82
C ASP A 195 -5.01 -3.20 9.07
N ARG A 196 -4.48 -2.54 8.05
CA ARG A 196 -3.91 -1.19 8.10
C ARG A 196 -4.35 -0.37 6.89
N PRO A 197 -5.64 0.04 6.82
CA PRO A 197 -6.17 0.81 5.70
C PRO A 197 -5.45 2.16 5.51
N ASP A 198 -4.92 2.74 6.60
CA ASP A 198 -4.08 3.94 6.58
C ASP A 198 -2.75 3.71 5.84
N VAL A 199 -2.09 2.58 6.08
CA VAL A 199 -0.84 2.20 5.40
C VAL A 199 -1.09 1.89 3.93
N TYR A 200 -2.15 1.16 3.59
CA TYR A 200 -2.55 0.93 2.20
C TYR A 200 -2.76 2.26 1.47
N ALA A 201 -3.56 3.17 2.05
CA ALA A 201 -3.89 4.45 1.44
C ALA A 201 -2.66 5.33 1.26
N GLN A 202 -1.77 5.38 2.25
CA GLN A 202 -0.54 6.17 2.16
C GLN A 202 0.43 5.58 1.13
N ALA A 203 0.59 4.25 1.08
CA ALA A 203 1.40 3.57 0.05
C ALA A 203 0.92 3.91 -1.37
N ALA A 204 -0.40 3.84 -1.61
CA ALA A 204 -1.00 4.17 -2.89
C ALA A 204 -0.79 5.65 -3.29
N ARG A 205 -0.95 6.58 -2.33
CA ARG A 205 -0.69 8.01 -2.55
C ARG A 205 0.77 8.26 -2.90
N GLU A 206 1.70 7.62 -2.21
CA GLU A 206 3.14 7.76 -2.45
C GLU A 206 3.56 7.18 -3.81
N LEU A 207 3.05 6.01 -4.17
CA LEU A 207 3.28 5.44 -5.51
C LEU A 207 2.77 6.39 -6.59
N TRP A 208 1.53 6.86 -6.50
CA TRP A 208 0.97 7.78 -7.49
C TRP A 208 1.76 9.10 -7.56
N ARG A 209 2.22 9.64 -6.42
CA ARG A 209 2.87 10.96 -6.34
C ARG A 209 4.37 10.93 -6.66
N TYR A 210 5.06 9.88 -6.24
CA TYR A 210 6.52 9.79 -6.26
C TYR A 210 7.06 8.66 -7.10
N GLY A 211 6.22 7.69 -7.47
CA GLY A 211 6.60 6.53 -8.28
C GLY A 211 7.25 5.44 -7.44
N LYS A 212 7.23 5.60 -6.11
CA LYS A 212 7.80 4.66 -5.15
C LYS A 212 7.17 4.85 -3.78
N THR A 213 7.23 3.82 -2.95
CA THR A 213 6.86 3.87 -1.54
C THR A 213 7.68 2.86 -0.74
N LYS A 214 7.66 2.97 0.59
CA LYS A 214 8.30 2.03 1.51
C LYS A 214 7.34 1.66 2.63
N ILE A 215 6.87 0.42 2.65
CA ILE A 215 5.97 -0.14 3.66
C ILE A 215 6.83 -0.95 4.63
N GLY A 216 7.13 -0.40 5.81
CA GLY A 216 8.09 -1.03 6.72
C GLY A 216 9.48 -1.11 6.08
N ALA A 217 9.98 -2.32 5.85
CA ALA A 217 11.19 -2.58 5.07
C ALA A 217 10.93 -2.84 3.57
N LEU A 218 9.67 -3.11 3.16
CA LEU A 218 9.31 -3.40 1.78
C LEU A 218 9.39 -2.13 0.93
N THR A 219 10.28 -2.12 -0.06
CA THR A 219 10.41 -1.00 -1.01
C THR A 219 9.73 -1.37 -2.32
N ILE A 220 8.82 -0.51 -2.78
CA ILE A 220 8.16 -0.64 -4.08
C ILE A 220 8.61 0.55 -4.91
N SER A 221 9.32 0.29 -6.00
CA SER A 221 9.88 1.31 -6.90
C SER A 221 9.85 0.78 -8.33
N PRO A 222 8.70 0.82 -9.01
CA PRO A 222 8.54 0.20 -10.32
C PRO A 222 9.40 0.88 -11.39
N GLY A 223 9.85 0.08 -12.33
CA GLY A 223 10.62 0.49 -13.49
C GLY A 223 9.84 1.36 -14.46
N GLU A 224 10.54 1.87 -15.46
CA GLU A 224 9.98 2.82 -16.43
C GLU A 224 8.82 2.24 -17.24
N GLY A 225 8.89 0.95 -17.60
CA GLY A 225 7.83 0.27 -18.36
C GLY A 225 6.53 0.14 -17.57
N CYS A 226 6.60 -0.20 -16.28
CA CYS A 226 5.43 -0.28 -15.41
C CYS A 226 4.83 1.11 -15.15
N ARG A 227 5.69 2.13 -15.02
CA ARG A 227 5.28 3.53 -14.86
C ARG A 227 4.70 4.15 -16.13
N HIS A 228 5.15 3.71 -17.30
CA HIS A 228 4.67 4.20 -18.61
C HIS A 228 4.11 3.06 -19.47
N PRO A 229 3.03 2.40 -19.02
CA PRO A 229 2.51 1.21 -19.66
C PRO A 229 1.92 1.52 -21.02
N THR A 230 2.05 0.55 -21.93
CA THR A 230 1.39 0.52 -23.23
C THR A 230 0.22 -0.45 -23.22
N GLY A 231 -0.73 -0.24 -24.13
CA GLY A 231 -1.87 -1.12 -24.36
C GLY A 231 -3.19 -0.57 -23.88
N MET A 232 -4.24 -1.35 -24.10
CA MET A 232 -5.62 -0.95 -23.79
C MET A 232 -5.87 -1.04 -22.28
N PHE A 233 -6.08 0.12 -21.64
CA PHE A 233 -6.59 0.20 -20.27
C PHE A 233 -8.11 0.06 -20.18
N PHE A 234 -8.79 0.16 -21.33
CA PHE A 234 -10.24 0.12 -21.43
C PHE A 234 -10.69 -0.95 -22.41
N THR A 235 -11.87 -1.50 -22.20
CA THR A 235 -12.59 -2.35 -23.15
C THR A 235 -13.24 -1.50 -24.24
N SER A 236 -13.78 -2.11 -25.30
CA SER A 236 -14.41 -1.40 -26.42
C SER A 236 -15.66 -0.60 -26.01
N ASP A 237 -16.33 -1.01 -24.93
CA ASP A 237 -17.46 -0.32 -24.29
C ASP A 237 -17.01 0.72 -23.24
N GLY A 238 -15.71 1.00 -23.14
CA GLY A 238 -15.15 2.06 -22.31
C GLY A 238 -14.99 1.71 -20.82
N GLN A 239 -15.22 0.46 -20.42
CA GLN A 239 -14.99 0.00 -19.05
C GLN A 239 -13.50 -0.21 -18.78
N PRO A 240 -12.98 0.10 -17.57
CA PRO A 240 -11.58 -0.14 -17.26
C PRO A 240 -11.31 -1.66 -17.21
N ARG A 241 -10.30 -2.13 -17.96
CA ARG A 241 -9.81 -3.51 -17.86
C ARG A 241 -9.11 -3.75 -16.53
N ILE A 242 -8.40 -2.75 -16.04
CA ILE A 242 -7.80 -2.68 -14.70
C ILE A 242 -7.89 -1.23 -14.23
N LEU A 243 -8.16 -1.02 -12.94
CA LEU A 243 -8.18 0.32 -12.39
C LEU A 243 -6.76 0.89 -12.34
N GLY A 244 -6.63 2.22 -12.44
CA GLY A 244 -5.34 2.87 -12.35
C GLY A 244 -4.66 2.60 -11.01
N LEU A 245 -5.44 2.61 -9.91
CA LEU A 245 -4.95 2.26 -8.58
C LEU A 245 -4.43 0.83 -8.49
N ASP A 246 -5.15 -0.14 -9.07
CA ASP A 246 -4.76 -1.55 -9.06
C ASP A 246 -3.50 -1.78 -9.89
N TRP A 247 -3.32 -1.07 -11.02
CA TRP A 247 -2.06 -1.10 -11.77
C TRP A 247 -0.89 -0.54 -10.93
N ILE A 248 -1.06 0.65 -10.36
CA ILE A 248 -0.04 1.34 -9.56
C ILE A 248 0.45 0.47 -8.40
N THR A 249 -0.47 -0.22 -7.71
CA THR A 249 -0.16 -1.03 -6.54
C THR A 249 0.28 -2.45 -6.92
N LEU A 250 -0.54 -3.19 -7.66
CA LEU A 250 -0.34 -4.62 -7.91
C LEU A 250 0.77 -4.87 -8.94
N ALA A 251 0.68 -4.22 -10.11
CA ALA A 251 1.73 -4.32 -11.12
C ALA A 251 3.02 -3.64 -10.63
N GLY A 252 2.89 -2.53 -9.89
CA GLY A 252 4.02 -1.85 -9.28
C GLY A 252 4.81 -2.74 -8.31
N LEU A 253 4.15 -3.44 -7.39
CA LEU A 253 4.82 -4.41 -6.51
C LEU A 253 5.48 -5.53 -7.30
N ARG A 254 4.76 -6.13 -8.27
CA ARG A 254 5.30 -7.22 -9.09
C ARG A 254 6.55 -6.80 -9.88
N ASP A 255 6.56 -5.60 -10.44
CA ASP A 255 7.66 -5.08 -11.26
C ASP A 255 8.85 -4.58 -10.41
N SER A 256 8.62 -4.20 -9.15
CA SER A 256 9.67 -3.74 -8.25
C SER A 256 10.63 -4.85 -7.80
N GLU A 257 10.23 -6.11 -7.97
CA GLU A 257 10.98 -7.31 -7.55
C GLU A 257 12.09 -7.71 -8.53
N ASN A 258 12.60 -6.74 -9.31
CA ASN A 258 13.62 -6.90 -10.35
C ASN A 258 15.04 -7.26 -9.83
N ALA A 259 15.18 -8.04 -8.75
CA ALA A 259 16.46 -8.53 -8.25
C ALA A 259 16.40 -9.99 -7.77
N ALA A 260 16.95 -10.90 -8.58
CA ALA A 260 17.66 -12.10 -8.13
C ALA A 260 16.90 -13.25 -7.42
N LEU A 261 15.66 -13.54 -7.80
CA LEU A 261 15.17 -14.93 -7.79
C LEU A 261 15.03 -15.36 -9.24
N SER A 262 16.10 -15.97 -9.75
CA SER A 262 16.15 -16.49 -11.12
C SER A 262 14.96 -17.41 -11.33
N PHE A 263 14.36 -17.21 -12.49
CA PHE A 263 13.36 -18.08 -13.09
C PHE A 263 14.00 -19.40 -13.55
N ASP A 264 14.76 -20.08 -12.68
CA ASP A 264 15.44 -21.35 -12.99
C ASP A 264 14.52 -22.55 -12.75
N ALA A 265 13.31 -22.49 -13.31
CA ALA A 265 12.48 -23.66 -13.58
C ALA A 265 11.50 -23.33 -14.71
N LEU A 266 12.02 -23.24 -15.93
CA LEU A 266 11.26 -23.02 -17.18
C LEU A 266 10.38 -24.21 -17.60
N ASP A 267 10.27 -25.26 -16.78
CA ASP A 267 9.46 -26.46 -17.07
C ASP A 267 8.25 -26.61 -16.12
N SER A 268 7.51 -25.53 -15.86
CA SER A 268 6.25 -25.65 -15.14
C SER A 268 5.18 -24.65 -15.60
N PRO A 269 3.90 -25.06 -15.79
CA PRO A 269 2.74 -24.19 -16.02
C PRO A 269 2.49 -23.10 -14.95
N VAL A 270 3.38 -23.03 -13.95
CA VAL A 270 3.46 -22.13 -12.80
C VAL A 270 4.15 -20.78 -13.16
N ALA A 271 4.65 -20.61 -14.39
CA ALA A 271 5.48 -19.47 -14.83
C ALA A 271 4.88 -18.04 -14.70
N GLY A 272 3.66 -17.88 -14.16
CA GLY A 272 3.04 -16.58 -13.91
C GLY A 272 2.71 -16.27 -12.45
N ILE A 273 2.70 -17.24 -11.54
CA ILE A 273 2.32 -17.02 -10.14
C ILE A 273 3.50 -16.51 -9.32
N THR A 274 3.26 -15.64 -8.34
CA THR A 274 4.28 -15.28 -7.35
C THR A 274 4.65 -16.52 -6.54
N MET A 275 5.94 -16.87 -6.46
CA MET A 275 6.38 -17.98 -5.62
C MET A 275 6.13 -17.67 -4.14
N TRP A 276 5.77 -18.69 -3.35
CA TRP A 276 5.46 -18.49 -1.93
C TRP A 276 6.58 -17.84 -1.11
N PRO A 277 7.89 -18.08 -1.34
CA PRO A 277 8.95 -17.41 -0.57
C PRO A 277 8.96 -15.90 -0.84
N THR A 278 8.76 -15.49 -2.09
CA THR A 278 8.68 -14.08 -2.48
C THR A 278 7.45 -13.42 -1.84
N LEU A 279 6.29 -14.09 -1.87
CA LEU A 279 5.09 -13.55 -1.24
C LEU A 279 5.28 -13.40 0.27
N ALA A 280 5.84 -14.42 0.95
CA ALA A 280 6.22 -14.37 2.35
C ALA A 280 7.14 -13.19 2.67
N GLU A 281 8.17 -13.00 1.86
CA GLU A 281 9.14 -11.92 2.02
C GLU A 281 8.47 -10.54 1.95
N TRP A 282 7.47 -10.34 1.07
CA TRP A 282 6.70 -9.09 1.04
C TRP A 282 5.93 -8.85 2.35
N PHE A 283 5.28 -9.89 2.87
CA PHE A 283 4.56 -9.81 4.14
C PHE A 283 5.53 -9.47 5.28
N GLU A 284 6.64 -10.20 5.41
CA GLU A 284 7.63 -9.99 6.47
C GLU A 284 8.29 -8.62 6.39
N LYS A 285 8.70 -8.19 5.19
CA LYS A 285 9.24 -6.84 4.96
C LYS A 285 8.22 -5.75 5.28
N ALA A 286 6.93 -5.99 5.06
CA ALA A 286 5.87 -5.06 5.45
C ALA A 286 5.58 -5.05 6.96
N GLY A 287 6.17 -5.97 7.72
CA GLY A 287 6.05 -6.06 9.18
C GLY A 287 5.10 -7.14 9.70
N TYR A 288 4.56 -8.01 8.81
CA TYR A 288 3.81 -9.18 9.26
C TYR A 288 4.74 -10.23 9.86
N GLU A 289 4.20 -11.01 10.80
CA GLU A 289 4.91 -12.16 11.37
C GLU A 289 4.28 -13.45 10.84
N MET A 290 5.03 -14.25 10.10
CA MET A 290 4.59 -15.59 9.70
C MET A 290 4.66 -16.55 10.88
N VAL A 291 3.57 -17.25 11.16
CA VAL A 291 3.49 -18.19 12.29
C VAL A 291 3.31 -19.64 11.86
N PHE A 292 2.95 -19.87 10.61
CA PHE A 292 2.72 -21.20 10.06
C PHE A 292 2.82 -21.18 8.54
N SER A 293 3.34 -22.26 7.99
CA SER A 293 3.34 -22.51 6.55
C SER A 293 3.26 -24.01 6.29
N ASN A 294 2.33 -24.41 5.43
CA ASN A 294 2.26 -25.76 4.86
C ASN A 294 2.11 -25.73 3.33
N VAL A 295 2.44 -24.58 2.72
CA VAL A 295 2.33 -24.42 1.28
C VAL A 295 3.44 -25.20 0.56
N GLY A 296 3.10 -25.81 -0.58
CA GLY A 296 4.08 -26.48 -1.41
C GLY A 296 3.52 -26.90 -2.77
N ILE A 297 4.27 -27.74 -3.47
CA ILE A 297 3.85 -28.29 -4.77
C ILE A 297 2.89 -29.48 -4.65
N THR A 298 2.72 -30.03 -3.45
CA THR A 298 1.82 -31.16 -3.16
C THR A 298 0.59 -30.68 -2.41
N GLN A 299 -0.51 -31.42 -2.53
CA GLN A 299 -1.75 -31.09 -1.85
C GLN A 299 -1.58 -31.22 -0.32
N ALA A 300 -2.02 -30.21 0.43
CA ALA A 300 -1.83 -30.16 1.89
C ALA A 300 -2.79 -31.08 2.67
N GLY A 301 -3.75 -31.72 1.99
CA GLY A 301 -4.66 -32.68 2.60
C GLY A 301 -5.66 -32.08 3.59
N VAL A 302 -6.45 -32.95 4.23
CA VAL A 302 -7.48 -32.57 5.20
C VAL A 302 -6.87 -31.91 6.44
N GLN A 303 -5.69 -32.38 6.86
CA GLN A 303 -5.01 -31.79 8.02
C GLN A 303 -4.63 -30.33 7.75
N GLY A 304 -4.18 -30.01 6.53
CA GLY A 304 -3.93 -28.63 6.12
C GLY A 304 -5.16 -27.73 6.23
N ILE A 305 -6.35 -28.22 5.85
CA ILE A 305 -7.61 -27.48 6.04
C ILE A 305 -7.87 -27.22 7.53
N ARG A 306 -7.74 -28.26 8.37
CA ARG A 306 -7.99 -28.14 9.82
C ARG A 306 -7.04 -27.14 10.47
N ASP A 307 -5.76 -27.17 10.11
CA ASP A 307 -4.76 -26.24 10.63
C ASP A 307 -5.10 -24.80 10.25
N LEU A 308 -5.37 -24.55 8.97
CA LEU A 308 -5.71 -23.21 8.49
C LEU A 308 -7.06 -22.70 9.03
N ASN A 309 -8.06 -23.58 9.21
CA ASN A 309 -9.33 -23.23 9.86
C ASN A 309 -9.12 -22.73 11.29
N ARG A 310 -8.20 -23.33 12.06
CA ARG A 310 -7.87 -22.84 13.41
C ARG A 310 -7.31 -21.43 13.39
N TYR A 311 -6.50 -21.08 12.40
CA TYR A 311 -5.89 -19.76 12.29
C TYR A 311 -6.88 -18.69 11.82
N VAL A 312 -7.69 -18.97 10.79
CA VAL A 312 -8.69 -18.01 10.30
C VAL A 312 -9.74 -17.69 11.38
N ALA A 313 -10.12 -18.68 12.21
CA ALA A 313 -11.03 -18.48 13.35
C ALA A 313 -10.44 -17.57 14.44
N GLN A 314 -9.10 -17.45 14.52
CA GLN A 314 -8.40 -16.55 15.42
C GLN A 314 -8.13 -15.17 14.80
N GLY A 315 -8.61 -14.93 13.58
CA GLY A 315 -8.43 -13.65 12.86
C GLY A 315 -7.07 -13.50 12.15
N PHE A 316 -6.26 -14.56 12.05
CA PHE A 316 -5.00 -14.52 11.32
C PHE A 316 -5.23 -14.40 9.80
N LYS A 317 -4.24 -13.89 9.08
CA LYS A 317 -4.26 -13.85 7.61
C LYS A 317 -3.83 -15.18 7.05
N VAL A 318 -4.78 -15.89 6.45
CA VAL A 318 -4.57 -17.19 5.83
C VAL A 318 -4.53 -17.00 4.32
N VAL A 319 -3.33 -17.07 3.75
CA VAL A 319 -3.07 -16.87 2.32
C VAL A 319 -2.73 -18.22 1.70
N THR A 320 -3.57 -18.73 0.79
CA THR A 320 -3.47 -20.11 0.30
C THR A 320 -3.20 -20.21 -1.19
N LEU A 321 -2.39 -21.19 -1.55
CA LEU A 321 -2.13 -21.56 -2.92
C LEU A 321 -3.16 -22.60 -3.36
N ILE A 322 -3.84 -22.31 -4.47
CA ILE A 322 -4.86 -23.18 -5.04
C ILE A 322 -4.67 -23.34 -6.55
N ASN A 323 -5.38 -24.30 -7.12
CA ASN A 323 -5.76 -24.26 -8.54
C ASN A 323 -7.04 -23.42 -8.68
N ASP A 324 -7.03 -22.39 -9.53
CA ASP A 324 -8.18 -21.50 -9.76
C ASP A 324 -9.41 -22.22 -10.32
N GLY A 325 -9.25 -23.42 -10.89
CA GLY A 325 -10.36 -24.31 -11.28
C GLY A 325 -11.26 -24.71 -10.12
N LEU A 326 -10.85 -24.45 -8.87
CA LEU A 326 -11.67 -24.53 -7.66
C LEU A 326 -12.78 -23.47 -7.62
N LEU A 327 -12.54 -22.30 -8.23
CA LEU A 327 -13.38 -21.12 -8.13
C LEU A 327 -14.40 -21.04 -9.27
N GLU A 328 -15.60 -20.58 -8.93
CA GLU A 328 -16.67 -20.26 -9.89
C GLU A 328 -16.15 -19.26 -10.93
N GLY A 329 -16.46 -19.49 -12.20
CA GLY A 329 -15.99 -18.66 -13.32
C GLY A 329 -14.65 -19.10 -13.93
N SER A 330 -13.84 -19.94 -13.27
CA SER A 330 -12.64 -20.52 -13.89
C SER A 330 -12.98 -21.73 -14.76
N THR A 331 -12.44 -21.75 -15.98
CA THR A 331 -12.47 -22.87 -16.92
C THR A 331 -11.26 -23.80 -16.78
N ASN A 332 -10.34 -23.53 -15.83
CA ASN A 332 -9.16 -24.35 -15.61
C ASN A 332 -9.57 -25.74 -15.09
N ASN A 333 -9.16 -26.77 -15.82
CA ASN A 333 -9.44 -28.17 -15.48
C ASN A 333 -8.18 -28.93 -15.01
N THR A 334 -7.05 -28.25 -14.90
CA THR A 334 -5.81 -28.83 -14.35
C THR A 334 -5.91 -29.03 -12.83
N THR A 335 -4.90 -29.67 -12.27
CA THR A 335 -4.69 -29.83 -10.83
C THR A 335 -3.31 -29.32 -10.43
N LEU A 336 -2.86 -28.23 -11.07
CA LEU A 336 -1.59 -27.58 -10.77
C LEU A 336 -1.84 -26.31 -9.95
N PRO A 337 -0.90 -25.85 -9.10
CA PRO A 337 -1.05 -24.58 -8.40
C PRO A 337 -1.02 -23.42 -9.41
N THR A 338 -2.05 -22.58 -9.41
CA THR A 338 -2.19 -21.49 -10.38
C THR A 338 -2.61 -20.16 -9.77
N HIS A 339 -3.07 -20.13 -8.52
CA HIS A 339 -3.67 -18.91 -7.96
C HIS A 339 -3.53 -18.76 -6.44
N TRP A 340 -3.34 -17.51 -6.00
CA TRP A 340 -3.34 -17.13 -4.59
C TRP A 340 -4.70 -16.56 -4.18
N VAL A 341 -5.19 -16.98 -3.02
CA VAL A 341 -6.42 -16.46 -2.41
C VAL A 341 -6.22 -16.21 -0.91
N VAL A 342 -7.10 -15.40 -0.31
CA VAL A 342 -7.09 -15.16 1.14
C VAL A 342 -8.40 -15.65 1.72
N TRP A 343 -8.35 -16.44 2.80
CA TRP A 343 -9.57 -16.95 3.43
C TRP A 343 -10.19 -15.90 4.36
N ASP A 344 -11.51 -15.72 4.23
CA ASP A 344 -12.30 -14.83 5.10
C ASP A 344 -13.27 -15.61 6.01
N SER A 345 -13.34 -16.93 5.83
CA SER A 345 -14.04 -17.85 6.72
C SER A 345 -13.28 -19.15 6.86
N SER A 346 -13.70 -19.99 7.80
CA SER A 346 -13.32 -21.41 7.79
C SER A 346 -13.95 -22.12 6.59
N VAL A 347 -13.27 -23.17 6.12
CA VAL A 347 -13.83 -24.17 5.21
C VAL A 347 -14.84 -25.02 5.98
N THR A 348 -16.07 -25.10 5.50
CA THR A 348 -17.15 -25.92 6.08
C THR A 348 -17.75 -26.85 5.02
N GLN A 349 -18.50 -27.88 5.46
CA GLN A 349 -19.31 -28.72 4.60
C GLN A 349 -20.78 -28.60 5.03
N ASP A 350 -21.71 -28.55 4.08
CA ASP A 350 -23.15 -28.62 4.36
C ASP A 350 -23.64 -30.08 4.51
N ASP A 351 -24.94 -30.25 4.77
CA ASP A 351 -25.57 -31.58 4.96
C ASP A 351 -25.46 -32.48 3.71
N ASN A 352 -25.23 -31.90 2.53
CA ASN A 352 -25.01 -32.64 1.28
C ASN A 352 -23.52 -32.95 1.04
N GLY A 353 -22.63 -32.56 1.97
CA GLY A 353 -21.19 -32.72 1.85
C GLY A 353 -20.51 -31.69 0.95
N TYR A 354 -21.19 -30.59 0.59
CA TYR A 354 -20.63 -29.57 -0.28
C TYR A 354 -19.82 -28.53 0.49
N VAL A 355 -18.65 -28.21 -0.05
CA VAL A 355 -17.69 -27.30 0.57
C VAL A 355 -18.12 -25.85 0.39
N ASN A 356 -18.12 -25.11 1.50
CA ASN A 356 -18.31 -23.68 1.52
C ASN A 356 -17.06 -22.99 2.09
N LEU A 357 -16.59 -21.96 1.41
CA LEU A 357 -15.49 -21.11 1.85
C LEU A 357 -15.71 -19.71 1.31
N LYS A 358 -15.82 -18.73 2.21
CA LYS A 358 -15.72 -17.32 1.85
C LYS A 358 -14.25 -16.96 1.75
N LEU A 359 -13.85 -16.43 0.61
CA LEU A 359 -12.47 -16.06 0.33
C LEU A 359 -12.40 -14.80 -0.54
N PHE A 360 -11.29 -14.09 -0.46
CA PHE A 360 -10.93 -13.03 -1.38
C PHE A 360 -10.20 -13.60 -2.61
N SER A 361 -10.73 -13.23 -3.78
CA SER A 361 -10.14 -13.45 -5.10
C SER A 361 -10.73 -12.44 -6.09
N TRP A 362 -9.94 -12.03 -7.10
CA TRP A 362 -10.40 -11.18 -8.21
C TRP A 362 -11.21 -9.93 -7.76
N GLY A 363 -10.74 -9.24 -6.73
CA GLY A 363 -11.37 -8.00 -6.24
C GLY A 363 -12.63 -8.20 -5.40
N ARG A 364 -12.99 -9.43 -5.02
CA ARG A 364 -14.19 -9.70 -4.20
C ARG A 364 -13.95 -10.75 -3.13
N SER A 365 -14.51 -10.50 -1.95
CA SER A 365 -14.63 -11.46 -0.86
C SER A 365 -16.02 -12.09 -0.88
N THR A 366 -16.14 -13.35 -1.30
CA THR A 366 -17.42 -14.07 -1.40
C THR A 366 -17.21 -15.59 -1.36
N TYR A 367 -18.30 -16.35 -1.37
CA TYR A 367 -18.28 -17.80 -1.54
C TYR A 367 -17.95 -18.14 -3.00
N TRP A 368 -16.68 -18.37 -3.28
CA TRP A 368 -16.18 -18.59 -4.64
C TRP A 368 -16.14 -20.06 -5.04
N ILE A 369 -16.19 -21.02 -4.11
CA ILE A 369 -16.08 -22.44 -4.45
C ILE A 369 -17.21 -22.84 -5.41
N LYS A 370 -16.85 -23.58 -6.48
CA LYS A 370 -17.84 -24.10 -7.43
C LYS A 370 -18.95 -24.84 -6.71
N LYS A 371 -20.21 -24.58 -7.11
CA LYS A 371 -21.38 -25.18 -6.47
C LYS A 371 -21.38 -26.72 -6.55
N GLY A 372 -21.88 -27.38 -5.50
CA GLY A 372 -22.06 -28.83 -5.46
C GLY A 372 -20.75 -29.63 -5.44
N LYS A 373 -19.64 -29.04 -4.98
CA LYS A 373 -18.33 -29.70 -4.93
C LYS A 373 -18.01 -30.14 -3.51
N ASP A 374 -17.53 -31.38 -3.40
CA ASP A 374 -17.19 -32.01 -2.13
C ASP A 374 -15.75 -31.68 -1.67
N VAL A 375 -15.39 -32.20 -0.49
CA VAL A 375 -14.04 -32.02 0.06
C VAL A 375 -12.96 -32.64 -0.81
N ARG A 376 -13.25 -33.74 -1.53
CA ARG A 376 -12.28 -34.38 -2.44
C ARG A 376 -11.94 -33.45 -3.61
N PHE A 377 -12.92 -32.78 -4.18
CA PHE A 377 -12.71 -31.78 -5.22
C PHE A 377 -11.84 -30.62 -4.73
N PHE A 378 -12.09 -30.14 -3.52
CA PHE A 378 -11.30 -29.09 -2.88
C PHE A 378 -9.85 -29.53 -2.66
N LEU A 379 -9.64 -30.69 -2.04
CA LEU A 379 -8.31 -31.21 -1.68
C LEU A 379 -7.40 -31.38 -2.89
N ASN A 380 -7.94 -31.88 -4.01
CA ASN A 380 -7.17 -32.06 -5.25
C ASN A 380 -6.62 -30.74 -5.84
N ARG A 381 -7.12 -29.60 -5.36
CA ARG A 381 -6.82 -28.24 -5.86
C ARG A 381 -6.26 -27.31 -4.78
N PHE A 382 -5.95 -27.85 -3.59
CA PHE A 382 -5.50 -27.08 -2.44
C PHE A 382 -4.07 -27.48 -2.06
N PHE A 383 -3.15 -26.53 -2.14
CA PHE A 383 -1.70 -26.74 -2.01
C PHE A 383 -1.14 -26.15 -0.71
N GLY A 384 -1.99 -25.93 0.29
CA GLY A 384 -1.61 -25.33 1.56
C GLY A 384 -1.62 -23.81 1.53
N GLY A 385 -1.06 -23.21 2.57
CA GLY A 385 -1.01 -21.78 2.74
C GLY A 385 0.01 -21.33 3.77
N MET A 386 0.15 -20.02 3.83
CA MET A 386 0.95 -19.29 4.81
C MET A 386 0.01 -18.52 5.72
N VAL A 387 0.40 -18.42 6.98
CA VAL A 387 -0.40 -17.77 8.01
C VAL A 387 0.43 -16.68 8.65
N PHE A 388 -0.15 -15.48 8.69
CA PHE A 388 0.47 -14.31 9.29
C PHE A 388 -0.39 -13.77 10.43
N LYS A 389 0.25 -13.30 11.50
CA LYS A 389 -0.43 -12.46 12.50
C LYS A 389 -0.94 -11.18 11.81
N PRO A 390 -2.12 -10.66 12.18
CA PRO A 390 -2.58 -9.38 11.66
C PRO A 390 -1.57 -8.27 11.90
N LEU A 391 -1.39 -7.40 10.91
CA LEU A 391 -0.51 -6.25 11.04
C LEU A 391 -1.10 -5.24 12.03
N LYS A 392 -0.28 -4.73 12.94
CA LYS A 392 -0.69 -3.82 14.02
C LYS A 392 -0.50 -2.35 13.70
#